data_AF-A0A5K7Z4E5-F1
#
_entry.id   AF-A0A5K7Z4E5-F1
#
_cell.length_a   1.000
_cell.length_b   1.000
_cell.length_c   1.000
_cell.angle_alpha   90.00
_cell.angle_beta   90.00
_cell.angle_gamma   90.00
#
_symmetry.space_group_name_H-M   'P 1'
#
loop_
_entity.id
_entity.type
_entity.pdbx_description
1 polymer ?
#
loop_
_entity_poly.entity_id
_entity_poly.type
_entity_poly.pdbx_seq_one_letter_code
_entity_poly.pdbx_strand_id
1 'polypeptide(L)' 'MARRLKSIADIRRYVAGLINRADPGNGPLEPAVASKMAYLANILKGIIERGDLEDRITALEDQFLQREDKA' A
#
# COMPACT_ATOMS: atom_id res chain seq x y z
N MET A 1 4.90 -6.47 18.86
CA MET A 1 5.28 -6.74 17.45
C MET A 1 4.90 -5.55 16.58
N ALA A 2 5.76 -5.15 15.65
CA ALA A 2 5.46 -4.05 14.70
C ALA A 2 4.39 -4.47 13.69
N ARG A 3 3.41 -3.60 13.42
CA ARG A 3 2.35 -3.87 12.43
C ARG A 3 2.98 -3.89 11.02
N ARG A 4 2.77 -4.98 10.28
CA ARG A 4 3.21 -5.08 8.88
C ARG A 4 2.17 -4.43 7.97
N LEU A 5 2.61 -3.55 7.08
CA LEU A 5 1.76 -2.87 6.09
C LEU A 5 1.90 -3.61 4.75
N LYS A 6 1.18 -4.73 4.60
CA LYS A 6 1.35 -5.62 3.43
C LYS A 6 0.38 -5.32 2.29
N SER A 7 -0.70 -4.61 2.58
CA SER A 7 -1.76 -4.34 1.62
C SER A 7 -2.14 -2.86 1.62
N ILE A 8 -2.82 -2.45 0.55
CA ILE A 8 -3.44 -1.12 0.47
C ILE A 8 -4.45 -0.91 1.61
N ALA A 9 -5.15 -1.96 2.03
CA ALA A 9 -6.06 -1.91 3.17
C ALA A 9 -5.32 -1.61 4.49
N ASP A 10 -4.13 -2.18 4.68
CA ASP A 10 -3.30 -1.90 5.85
C ASP A 10 -2.76 -0.48 5.85
N ILE A 11 -2.28 0.00 4.69
CA ILE A 11 -1.83 1.39 4.53
C ILE A 11 -2.97 2.36 4.82
N ARG A 12 -4.16 2.11 4.27
CA ARG A 12 -5.35 2.94 4.51
C ARG A 12 -5.65 3.06 6.00
N ARG A 13 -5.68 1.93 6.73
CA ARG A 13 -5.91 1.93 8.18
C ARG A 13 -4.80 2.66 8.93
N TYR A 14 -3.55 2.48 8.52
CA TYR A 14 -2.40 3.15 9.11
C TYR A 14 -2.47 4.67 8.95
N VAL A 15 -2.71 5.15 7.73
CA VAL A 15 -2.82 6.58 7.42
C VAL A 15 -4.02 7.21 8.14
N ALA A 16 -5.16 6.53 8.22
CA ALA A 16 -6.30 7.01 9.02
C ALA A 16 -5.93 7.19 10.51
N GLY A 17 -5.24 6.22 11.10
CA GLY A 17 -4.75 6.33 12.48
C GLY A 17 -3.63 7.36 12.64
N LEU A 18 -2.89 7.69 11.58
CA LEU A 18 -1.89 8.75 11.58
C LEU A 18 -2.57 10.13 11.59
N ILE A 19 -3.58 10.33 10.74
CA ILE A 19 -4.37 11.56 10.65
C ILE A 19 -5.03 11.86 12.01
N ASN A 20 -5.72 10.87 12.60
CA ASN A 20 -6.38 11.05 13.88
C ASN A 20 -5.41 11.44 15.01
N ARG A 21 -4.17 10.94 14.97
CA ARG A 21 -3.17 11.26 16.01
C ARG A 21 -2.46 12.58 15.78
N ALA A 22 -2.39 13.03 14.53
CA ALA A 22 -1.75 14.30 14.12
C ALA A 22 -2.68 15.51 14.29
N ASP A 23 -3.98 15.26 14.39
CA ASP A 23 -4.95 16.29 14.70
C ASP A 23 -4.72 16.82 16.14
N PRO A 24 -4.47 18.14 16.31
CA PRO A 24 -4.16 18.74 17.61
C PRO A 24 -5.20 18.48 18.71
N GLY A 25 -6.47 18.23 18.34
CA GLY A 25 -7.54 17.94 19.29
C GLY A 25 -7.61 16.47 19.73
N ASN A 26 -6.90 15.56 19.05
CA ASN A 26 -7.12 14.12 19.15
C ASN A 26 -5.87 13.31 19.50
N GLY A 27 -4.66 13.85 19.31
CA GLY A 27 -3.46 13.09 19.65
C GLY A 27 -2.18 13.92 19.85
N PRO A 28 -1.16 13.30 20.47
CA PRO A 28 0.10 13.95 20.77
C PRO A 28 1.10 13.89 19.60
N LEU A 29 0.69 13.45 18.40
CA LEU A 29 1.62 13.25 17.30
C LEU A 29 1.95 14.59 16.64
N GLU A 30 3.23 14.91 16.59
CA GLU A 30 3.70 16.12 15.94
C GLU A 30 3.37 16.09 14.43
N PRO A 31 2.81 17.18 13.85
CA PRO A 31 2.47 17.25 12.43
C PRO A 31 3.64 16.96 11.48
N ALA A 32 4.85 17.38 11.83
CA ALA A 32 6.05 17.15 11.02
C ALA A 32 6.41 15.65 10.94
N VAL A 33 6.24 14.91 12.04
CA VAL A 33 6.44 13.46 12.07
C VAL A 33 5.34 12.76 11.27
N ALA A 34 4.08 13.18 11.44
CA ALA A 34 2.96 12.65 10.68
C ALA A 34 3.17 12.82 9.15
N SER A 35 3.65 13.97 8.71
CA SER A 35 3.94 14.22 7.29
C SER A 35 4.99 13.24 6.72
N LYS A 36 6.09 13.03 7.44
CA LYS A 36 7.14 12.07 7.02
C LYS A 36 6.60 10.63 6.96
N MET A 37 5.76 10.25 7.92
CA MET A 37 5.15 8.92 7.95
C MET A 37 4.13 8.71 6.83
N ALA A 38 3.37 9.76 6.49
CA ALA A 38 2.44 9.73 5.35
C ALA A 38 3.19 9.59 4.02
N TYR A 39 4.32 10.28 3.87
CA TYR A 39 5.18 10.16 2.70
C TYR A 39 5.71 8.74 2.50
N LEU A 40 6.24 8.12 3.55
CA LEU A 40 6.71 6.72 3.49
C LEU A 40 5.57 5.74 3.17
N ALA A 41 4.38 5.97 3.75
CA ALA A 41 3.19 5.17 3.45
C ALA A 41 2.79 5.29 1.96
N ASN A 42 2.94 6.46 1.36
CA ASN A 42 2.67 6.67 -0.06
C ASN A 42 3.69 5.96 -0.97
N ILE A 43 4.98 5.95 -0.61
CA ILE A 43 5.99 5.16 -1.33
C ILE A 43 5.64 3.68 -1.29
N LEU A 44 5.32 3.17 -0.10
CA LEU A 44 4.96 1.76 0.08
C LEU A 44 3.69 1.38 -0.68
N LYS A 45 2.69 2.27 -0.70
CA LYS A 45 1.48 2.12 -1.53
C LYS A 45 1.87 1.89 -3.00
N GLY A 46 2.74 2.75 -3.55
CA GLY A 46 3.17 2.62 -4.94
C GLY A 46 3.97 1.35 -5.23
N ILE A 47 4.74 0.83 -4.27
CA ILE A 47 5.44 -0.45 -4.41
C ILE A 47 4.44 -1.61 -4.47
N ILE A 48 3.46 -1.64 -3.55
CA ILE A 48 2.43 -2.68 -3.51
C ILE A 48 1.59 -2.64 -4.80
N GLU A 49 1.14 -1.47 -5.23
CA GLU A 49 0.33 -1.33 -6.46
C GLU A 49 1.08 -1.82 -7.69
N ARG A 50 2.38 -1.54 -7.81
CA ARG A 50 3.18 -2.02 -8.94
C ARG A 50 3.38 -3.54 -8.89
N GLY A 51 3.73 -4.08 -7.72
CA GLY A 51 3.88 -5.54 -7.56
C GLY A 51 2.57 -6.28 -7.87
N ASP A 52 1.44 -5.81 -7.34
CA ASP A 52 0.12 -6.40 -7.62
C ASP A 52 -0.24 -6.32 -9.11
N LEU A 53 0.20 -5.28 -9.83
CA LEU A 53 0.00 -5.14 -11.27
C LEU A 53 0.92 -6.07 -12.07
N GLU A 54 2.20 -6.17 -11.69
CA GLU A 54 3.16 -7.10 -12.30
C GLU A 54 2.65 -8.54 -12.19
N ASP A 55 2.22 -8.96 -11.00
CA ASP A 55 1.64 -10.30 -10.76
C ASP A 55 0.41 -10.56 -11.64
N ARG A 56 -0.46 -9.56 -11.79
CA ARG A 56 -1.66 -9.65 -12.64
C ARG A 56 -1.32 -9.71 -14.13
N ILE A 57 -0.30 -8.97 -14.58
CA ILE A 57 0.17 -9.01 -15.97
C ILE A 57 0.75 -10.40 -16.26
N THR A 58 1.64 -10.91 -15.42
CA THR A 58 2.21 -12.26 -15.58
C THR A 58 1.12 -13.33 -15.62
N ALA A 59 0.13 -13.26 -14.73
CA ALA A 59 -0.99 -14.20 -14.74
C ALA A 59 -1.84 -14.13 -16.01
N LEU A 60 -1.93 -12.97 -16.66
CA LEU A 60 -2.62 -12.81 -17.95
C LEU A 60 -1.77 -13.36 -19.09
N GLU A 61 -0.47 -13.04 -19.12
CA GLU A 61 0.49 -13.55 -20.10
C GLU A 61 0.49 -15.09 -20.13
N ASP A 62 0.55 -15.72 -18.96
CA ASP A 62 0.48 -17.18 -18.82
C ASP A 62 -0.84 -17.75 -19.39
N GLN A 63 -1.98 -17.08 -19.14
CA GLN A 63 -3.27 -17.51 -19.67
C GLN A 63 -3.35 -17.38 -21.19
N PHE A 64 -2.72 -16.37 -21.78
CA PHE A 64 -2.66 -16.20 -23.23
C PHE A 64 -1.79 -17.29 -23.88
N LEU A 65 -0.59 -17.53 -23.35
CA LEU A 65 0.29 -18.60 -23.84
C LEU A 65 -0.37 -19.98 -23.78
N GLN A 66 -1.03 -20.31 -22.67
CA GLN A 66 -1.77 -21.57 -22.53
C GLN A 66 -2.95 -21.72 -23.50
N ARG A 67 -3.49 -20.62 -24.04
CA ARG A 67 -4.56 -20.66 -25.05
C ARG A 67 -3.99 -20.89 -26.44
N GLU A 68 -2.84 -20.30 -26.76
CA GLU A 68 -2.14 -20.53 -28.03
C GLU A 68 -1.66 -21.98 -28.15
N ASP A 69 -1.11 -22.55 -27.08
CA ASP A 69 -0.65 -23.96 -27.07
C ASP A 69 -1.79 -24.99 -27.23
N LYS A 70 -3.05 -24.58 -27.01
CA LYS A 70 -4.24 -25.43 -27.11
C LYS A 70 -5.02 -25.27 -28.42
N ALA A 71 -4.66 -24.29 -29.25
CA ALA A 71 -5.31 -23.98 -30.52
C ALA A 71 -4.59 -24.69 -31.69
#